data_AF-A0A924I8R5-F1
#
_entry.id   AF-A0A924I8R5-F1
#
_cell.length_a   1.000
_cell.length_b   1.000
_cell.length_c   1.000
_cell.angle_alpha   90.00
_cell.angle_beta   90.00
_cell.angle_gamma   90.00
#
_symmetry.space_group_name_H-M   'P 1'
#
loop_
_entity.id
_entity.type
_entity.pdbx_description
1 polymer ?
#
loop_
_entity_poly.entity_id
_entity_poly.type
_entity_poly.pdbx_seq_one_letter_code
_entity_poly.pdbx_strand_id
1 'polypeptide(L)'
;MKNFKLLFFFLILLPNFIVGQINSEFTTVKTRTTDVKISGKWVQLNTSDDSGQTYYKNSDGIIIAIAQNPKKMYSFFSAKNSDFENVKLFYSWDSDYRKEEKMKTVKLKENAKLEYVIWKFHDEKLDNVFLFGSVKDNFLNLLVYTDKWSENEKIEFLESTYKLNK
;
A
#
# COMPACT_ATOMS: atom_id res chain seq x y z
N MET A 1 -66.29 21.64 -15.30
CA MET A 1 -65.41 20.93 -14.32
C MET A 1 -64.93 19.63 -14.92
N LYS A 2 -63.64 19.55 -15.31
CA LYS A 2 -62.70 18.47 -14.96
C LYS A 2 -61.44 18.58 -15.84
N ASN A 3 -60.42 19.15 -15.21
CA ASN A 3 -59.04 18.67 -15.19
C ASN A 3 -58.22 18.82 -16.48
N PHE A 4 -57.98 20.08 -16.84
CA PHE A 4 -56.69 20.51 -17.39
C PHE A 4 -55.77 20.77 -16.20
N LYS A 5 -54.68 19.99 -16.04
CA LYS A 5 -53.43 20.28 -15.30
C LYS A 5 -52.73 18.96 -15.00
N LEU A 6 -51.61 18.70 -15.68
CA LEU A 6 -50.26 18.60 -15.10
C LEU A 6 -49.34 17.90 -16.13
N LEU A 7 -49.04 18.62 -17.21
CA LEU A 7 -47.82 18.41 -17.97
C LEU A 7 -46.65 18.75 -17.02
N PHE A 8 -45.54 18.02 -17.14
CA PHE A 8 -44.22 18.33 -16.56
C PHE A 8 -44.15 18.37 -15.03
N PHE A 9 -43.69 17.30 -14.37
CA PHE A 9 -42.74 17.39 -13.23
C PHE A 9 -42.27 16.03 -12.70
N PHE A 10 -42.02 15.03 -13.57
CA PHE A 10 -41.41 13.75 -13.14
C PHE A 10 -40.26 13.30 -14.05
N LEU A 11 -39.47 14.26 -14.54
CA LEU A 11 -38.23 14.01 -15.30
C LEU A 11 -36.98 14.58 -14.62
N ILE A 12 -37.08 15.05 -13.37
CA ILE A 12 -35.95 15.68 -12.65
C ILE A 12 -35.77 15.03 -11.27
N LEU A 13 -35.68 13.70 -11.18
CA LEU A 13 -35.14 13.03 -9.98
C LEU A 13 -34.53 11.66 -10.33
N LEU A 14 -33.87 11.54 -11.49
CA LEU A 14 -32.76 10.60 -11.57
C LEU A 14 -31.54 11.38 -11.10
N PRO A 15 -31.04 11.19 -9.87
CA PRO A 15 -29.66 11.58 -9.62
C PRO A 15 -28.85 10.83 -10.67
N ASN A 16 -28.19 11.59 -11.53
CA ASN A 16 -27.07 11.11 -12.31
C ASN A 16 -26.02 10.62 -11.30
N PHE A 17 -26.23 9.46 -10.72
CA PHE A 17 -25.15 8.57 -10.32
C PHE A 17 -24.53 8.11 -11.64
N ILE A 18 -23.86 9.05 -12.29
CA ILE A 18 -22.65 8.77 -13.03
C ILE A 18 -21.71 8.29 -11.93
N VAL A 19 -21.87 7.04 -11.52
CA VAL A 19 -20.73 6.22 -11.15
C VAL A 19 -19.97 6.12 -12.45
N GLY A 20 -19.22 7.18 -12.76
CA GLY A 20 -18.21 7.12 -13.78
C GLY A 20 -17.41 5.91 -13.40
N GLN A 21 -17.35 4.94 -14.31
CA GLN A 21 -16.26 3.98 -14.30
C GLN A 21 -15.01 4.85 -14.39
N ILE A 22 -14.48 5.27 -13.24
CA ILE A 22 -13.09 5.64 -13.11
C ILE A 22 -12.42 4.32 -13.48
N ASN A 23 -12.08 4.18 -14.76
CA ASN A 23 -11.06 3.24 -15.19
C ASN A 23 -9.85 3.67 -14.39
N SER A 24 -9.72 3.08 -13.21
CA SER A 24 -8.65 3.40 -12.29
C SER A 24 -7.41 2.95 -13.02
N GLU A 25 -6.66 3.92 -13.49
CA GLU A 25 -5.43 3.65 -14.16
C GLU A 25 -4.48 3.06 -13.13
N PHE A 26 -3.89 1.92 -13.46
CA PHE A 26 -2.95 1.23 -12.58
C PHE A 26 -1.62 1.04 -13.31
N THR A 27 -0.53 1.22 -12.58
CA THR A 27 0.76 0.70 -12.98
C THR A 27 0.89 -0.73 -12.45
N THR A 28 1.30 -1.65 -13.33
CA THR A 28 1.58 -3.04 -12.98
C THR A 28 3.07 -3.21 -12.75
N VAL A 29 3.44 -3.56 -11.52
CA VAL A 29 4.80 -3.77 -11.05
C VAL A 29 5.12 -5.25 -11.13
N LYS A 30 6.12 -5.61 -11.94
CA LYS A 30 6.62 -6.98 -12.02
C LYS A 30 7.52 -7.25 -10.82
N THR A 31 7.11 -8.16 -9.93
CA THR A 31 7.96 -8.64 -8.84
C THR A 31 8.55 -10.01 -9.17
N ARG A 32 9.33 -10.58 -8.23
CA ARG A 32 9.92 -11.92 -8.39
C ARG A 32 8.87 -13.03 -8.42
N THR A 33 7.66 -12.79 -7.90
CA THR A 33 6.63 -13.84 -7.78
C THR A 33 5.37 -13.51 -8.55
N THR A 34 4.68 -12.43 -8.20
CA THR A 34 3.44 -12.01 -8.86
C THR A 34 3.42 -10.52 -9.16
N ASP A 35 2.49 -10.11 -10.00
CA ASP A 35 2.31 -8.70 -10.32
C ASP A 35 1.68 -7.96 -9.12
N VAL A 36 2.20 -6.77 -8.82
CA VAL A 36 1.63 -5.83 -7.85
C VAL A 36 1.06 -4.63 -8.60
N LYS A 37 -0.16 -4.21 -8.25
CA LYS A 37 -0.81 -3.02 -8.82
C LYS A 37 -0.64 -1.83 -7.91
N ILE A 38 -0.40 -0.66 -8.50
CA ILE A 38 -0.41 0.63 -7.80
C ILE A 38 -1.30 1.60 -8.56
N SER A 39 -2.13 2.36 -7.84
CA SER A 39 -3.02 3.36 -8.45
C SER A 39 -2.22 4.50 -9.08
N GLY A 40 -2.61 4.89 -10.28
CA GLY A 40 -1.98 5.94 -11.08
C GLY A 40 -0.84 5.46 -11.97
N LYS A 41 -0.19 6.43 -12.62
CA LYS A 41 0.97 6.22 -13.50
C LYS A 41 2.26 6.37 -12.72
N TRP A 42 3.11 5.35 -12.82
CA TRP A 42 4.41 5.31 -12.18
C TRP A 42 5.46 4.82 -13.16
N VAL A 43 6.66 5.38 -13.07
CA VAL A 43 7.81 5.01 -13.89
C VAL A 43 8.81 4.29 -13.02
N GLN A 44 9.25 3.11 -13.45
CA GLN A 44 10.29 2.35 -12.75
C GLN A 44 11.62 3.12 -12.79
N LEU A 45 12.31 3.17 -11.65
CA LEU A 45 13.64 3.75 -11.54
C LEU A 45 14.71 2.65 -11.60
N ASN A 46 14.81 1.87 -10.54
CA ASN A 46 15.83 0.83 -10.36
C ASN A 46 15.30 -0.27 -9.43
N THR A 47 16.00 -1.39 -9.38
CA THR A 47 15.77 -2.47 -8.41
C THR A 47 17.03 -2.63 -7.56
N SER A 48 16.85 -2.78 -6.24
CA SER A 48 17.94 -3.12 -5.32
C SER A 48 18.19 -4.63 -5.35
N ASP A 49 19.43 -5.03 -5.61
CA ASP A 49 19.81 -6.45 -5.68
C ASP A 49 19.66 -7.15 -4.33
N ASP A 50 20.10 -6.49 -3.25
CA ASP A 50 20.09 -7.01 -1.88
C ASP A 50 18.67 -7.26 -1.36
N SER A 51 17.79 -6.26 -1.50
CA SER A 51 16.44 -6.30 -0.91
C SER A 51 15.38 -6.83 -1.87
N GLY A 52 15.67 -6.86 -3.18
CA GLY A 52 14.69 -7.13 -4.23
C GLY A 52 13.63 -6.04 -4.39
N GLN A 53 13.76 -4.89 -3.73
CA GLN A 53 12.83 -3.77 -3.86
C GLN A 53 13.01 -3.05 -5.19
N THR A 54 11.93 -2.88 -5.92
CA THR A 54 11.89 -2.05 -7.14
C THR A 54 11.26 -0.70 -6.82
N TYR A 55 11.96 0.36 -7.21
CA TYR A 55 11.57 1.75 -6.97
C TYR A 55 10.81 2.30 -8.17
N TYR A 56 9.75 3.04 -7.89
CA TYR A 56 8.87 3.68 -8.86
C TYR A 56 8.65 5.14 -8.49
N LYS A 57 8.51 6.01 -9.49
CA LYS A 57 8.27 7.45 -9.31
C LYS A 57 7.05 7.92 -10.10
N ASN A 58 6.19 8.73 -9.49
CA ASN A 58 5.05 9.35 -10.16
C ASN A 58 5.39 10.77 -10.69
N SER A 59 4.43 11.42 -11.38
CA SER A 59 4.58 12.78 -11.92
C SER A 59 4.84 13.84 -10.86
N ASP A 60 4.33 13.62 -9.64
CA ASP A 60 4.52 14.54 -8.51
C ASP A 60 5.90 14.34 -7.85
N GLY A 61 6.69 13.41 -8.36
CA GLY A 61 8.03 13.10 -7.89
C GLY A 61 8.08 12.25 -6.63
N ILE A 62 6.97 11.64 -6.26
CA ILE A 62 6.84 10.74 -5.11
C ILE A 62 7.41 9.39 -5.49
N ILE A 63 8.14 8.77 -4.57
CA ILE A 63 8.77 7.47 -4.79
C ILE A 63 8.12 6.42 -3.91
N ILE A 64 7.82 5.25 -4.50
CA ILE A 64 7.43 4.04 -3.79
C ILE A 64 8.43 2.92 -4.12
N ALA A 65 8.86 2.18 -3.10
CA ALA A 65 9.61 0.94 -3.25
C ALA A 65 8.70 -0.25 -2.94
N ILE A 66 8.77 -1.28 -3.79
CA ILE A 66 7.86 -2.43 -3.75
C ILE A 66 8.68 -3.71 -3.86
N ALA A 67 8.44 -4.65 -2.94
CA ALA A 67 8.93 -6.03 -3.07
C ALA A 67 7.81 -7.01 -2.72
N GLN A 68 7.79 -8.15 -3.40
CA GLN A 68 6.92 -9.26 -3.06
C GLN A 68 7.71 -10.55 -3.13
N ASN A 69 7.67 -11.32 -2.04
CA ASN A 69 8.58 -12.42 -1.80
C ASN A 69 7.80 -13.60 -1.20
N PRO A 70 8.07 -14.86 -1.59
CA PRO A 70 7.42 -16.01 -0.97
C PRO A 70 7.72 -16.03 0.53
N LYS A 71 6.70 -16.33 1.34
CA LYS A 71 6.82 -16.37 2.81
C LYS A 71 7.96 -17.30 3.27
N LYS A 72 8.13 -18.43 2.56
CA LYS A 72 9.13 -19.46 2.83
C LYS A 72 10.58 -19.01 2.67
N MET A 73 10.85 -17.86 2.06
CA MET A 73 12.22 -17.34 1.95
C MET A 73 12.72 -16.69 3.25
N TYR A 74 11.82 -16.39 4.18
CA TYR A 74 12.17 -15.76 5.44
C TYR A 74 12.45 -16.82 6.51
N SER A 75 13.61 -16.77 7.16
CA SER A 75 14.03 -17.74 8.17
C SER A 75 13.11 -17.77 9.41
N PHE A 76 12.46 -16.65 9.73
CA PHE A 76 11.49 -16.57 10.82
C PHE A 76 10.11 -17.11 10.46
N PHE A 77 9.82 -17.39 9.18
CA PHE A 77 8.50 -17.84 8.75
C PHE A 77 8.20 -19.23 9.29
N SER A 78 7.03 -19.37 9.88
CA SER A 78 6.49 -20.66 10.30
C SER A 78 5.08 -20.84 9.77
N ALA A 79 4.84 -21.96 9.07
CA ALA A 79 3.50 -22.35 8.63
C ALA A 79 2.55 -22.71 9.79
N LYS A 80 3.08 -22.84 11.02
CA LYS A 80 2.26 -23.04 12.24
C LYS A 80 1.71 -21.72 12.78
N ASN A 81 2.34 -20.60 12.43
CA ASN A 81 1.88 -19.28 12.84
C ASN A 81 0.80 -18.79 11.87
N SER A 82 -0.14 -17.99 12.38
CA SER A 82 -1.02 -17.21 11.52
C SER A 82 -0.21 -16.22 10.68
N ASP A 83 -0.81 -15.77 9.58
CA ASP A 83 -0.21 -14.77 8.70
C ASP A 83 0.12 -13.47 9.44
N PHE A 84 -0.78 -13.00 10.30
CA PHE A 84 -0.52 -11.80 11.09
C PHE A 84 0.59 -12.01 12.13
N GLU A 85 0.72 -13.20 12.73
CA GLU A 85 1.86 -13.50 13.60
C GLU A 85 3.19 -13.46 12.84
N ASN A 86 3.26 -14.04 11.65
CA ASN A 86 4.46 -13.97 10.83
C ASN A 86 4.79 -12.52 10.41
N VAL A 87 3.78 -11.69 10.11
CA VAL A 87 3.95 -10.26 9.85
C VAL A 87 4.51 -9.52 11.07
N LYS A 88 4.02 -9.83 12.28
CA LYS A 88 4.56 -9.25 13.53
C LYS A 88 6.02 -9.66 13.76
N LEU A 89 6.40 -10.90 13.43
CA LEU A 89 7.79 -11.35 13.53
C LEU A 89 8.71 -10.53 12.63
N PHE A 90 8.28 -10.25 11.38
CA PHE A 90 9.05 -9.38 10.49
C PHE A 90 9.16 -7.95 11.05
N TYR A 91 8.05 -7.38 11.52
CA TYR A 91 8.06 -6.04 12.13
C TYR A 91 9.03 -5.97 13.31
N SER A 92 9.02 -6.95 14.22
CA SER A 92 9.96 -6.99 15.34
C SER A 92 11.41 -7.03 14.86
N TRP A 93 11.72 -7.92 13.93
CA TRP A 93 13.07 -8.04 13.35
C TRP A 93 13.55 -6.74 12.68
N ASP A 94 12.75 -6.14 11.79
CA ASP A 94 13.13 -4.90 11.09
C ASP A 94 13.17 -3.70 12.05
N SER A 95 12.24 -3.61 13.00
CA SER A 95 12.22 -2.54 14.01
C SER A 95 13.44 -2.57 14.92
N ASP A 96 13.87 -3.76 15.33
CA ASP A 96 15.04 -3.91 16.20
C ASP A 96 16.34 -3.59 15.45
N TYR A 97 16.50 -4.11 14.22
CA TYR A 97 17.62 -3.75 13.34
C TYR A 97 17.73 -2.22 13.16
N ARG A 98 16.62 -1.52 12.88
CA ARG A 98 16.64 -0.06 12.73
C ARG A 98 17.05 0.68 14.00
N LYS A 99 16.64 0.19 15.17
CA LYS A 99 17.05 0.78 16.46
C LYS A 99 18.55 0.56 16.72
N GLU A 100 19.08 -0.60 16.35
CA GLU A 100 20.52 -0.90 16.40
C GLU A 100 21.30 0.08 15.50
N GLU A 101 20.77 0.39 14.32
CA GLU A 101 21.27 1.43 13.41
C GLU A 101 20.93 2.87 13.85
N LYS A 102 20.44 3.06 15.08
CA LYS A 102 20.11 4.37 15.69
C LYS A 102 19.03 5.17 14.95
N MET A 103 18.24 4.53 14.09
CA MET A 103 17.10 5.16 13.41
C MET A 103 15.90 5.25 14.35
N LYS A 104 15.32 6.44 14.46
CA LYS A 104 14.06 6.64 15.22
C LYS A 104 12.94 5.87 14.53
N THR A 105 12.43 4.82 15.17
CA THR A 105 11.43 3.91 14.61
C THR A 105 10.18 3.88 15.48
N VAL A 106 9.01 4.05 14.87
CA VAL A 106 7.71 4.12 15.57
C VAL A 106 6.66 3.31 14.82
N LYS A 107 6.00 2.37 15.50
CA LYS A 107 4.81 1.69 14.97
C LYS A 107 3.66 2.69 14.87
N LEU A 108 3.05 2.78 13.70
CA LEU A 108 1.95 3.71 13.44
C LEU A 108 0.60 2.99 13.53
N LYS A 109 0.50 1.81 12.93
CA LYS A 109 -0.77 1.08 12.82
C LYS A 109 -0.53 -0.41 12.60
N GLU A 110 -1.52 -1.22 12.94
CA GLU A 110 -1.60 -2.62 12.56
C GLU A 110 -3.04 -3.03 12.31
N ASN A 111 -3.24 -4.09 11.54
CA ASN A 111 -4.56 -4.62 11.26
C ASN A 111 -4.49 -6.15 11.19
N ALA A 112 -4.99 -6.82 12.23
CA ALA A 112 -4.96 -8.28 12.30
C ALA A 112 -5.86 -8.94 11.24
N LYS A 113 -6.97 -8.29 10.84
CA LYS A 113 -7.91 -8.83 9.86
C LYS A 113 -7.36 -8.79 8.43
N LEU A 114 -6.67 -7.70 8.09
CA LEU A 114 -6.02 -7.55 6.79
C LEU A 114 -4.56 -8.02 6.80
N GLU A 115 -4.03 -8.36 7.97
CA GLU A 115 -2.72 -8.97 8.21
C GLU A 115 -1.56 -8.08 7.74
N TYR A 116 -1.52 -6.84 8.23
CA TYR A 116 -0.40 -5.92 7.97
C TYR A 116 0.00 -5.11 9.21
N VAL A 117 1.23 -4.60 9.19
CA VAL A 117 1.76 -3.61 10.13
C VAL A 117 2.34 -2.44 9.34
N ILE A 118 2.13 -1.22 9.85
CA ILE A 118 2.69 0.03 9.33
C ILE A 118 3.53 0.68 10.41
N TRP A 119 4.74 1.07 10.05
CA TRP A 119 5.65 1.82 10.91
C TRP A 119 6.39 2.87 10.11
N LYS A 120 6.95 3.85 10.82
CA LYS A 120 7.90 4.78 10.23
C LYS A 120 9.27 4.65 10.84
N PHE A 121 10.26 5.06 10.05
CA PHE A 121 11.62 5.27 10.51
C PHE A 121 12.21 6.52 9.86
N HIS A 122 13.10 7.20 10.58
CA HIS A 122 13.80 8.37 10.09
C HIS A 122 15.21 7.99 9.62
N ASP A 123 15.52 8.22 8.34
CA ASP A 123 16.80 7.86 7.69
C ASP A 123 17.82 9.01 7.62
N GLU A 124 17.78 9.91 8.60
CA GLU A 124 18.51 11.19 8.67
C GLU A 124 18.03 12.28 7.69
N LYS A 125 17.24 11.92 6.67
CA LYS A 125 16.73 12.87 5.67
C LYS A 125 15.23 13.04 5.78
N LEU A 126 14.48 11.94 5.82
CA LEU A 126 13.03 11.98 5.85
C LEU A 126 12.40 10.87 6.70
N ASP A 127 11.15 11.12 7.10
CA ASP A 127 10.29 10.11 7.70
C ASP A 127 9.74 9.19 6.59
N ASN A 128 10.26 7.98 6.53
CA ASN A 128 9.82 6.93 5.63
C ASN A 128 8.70 6.12 6.27
N VAL A 129 7.64 5.81 5.53
CA VAL A 129 6.53 4.99 6.03
C VAL A 129 6.53 3.67 5.29
N PHE A 130 6.57 2.58 6.06
CA PHE A 130 6.70 1.20 5.60
C PHE A 130 5.44 0.42 5.96
N LEU A 131 4.92 -0.36 5.02
CA LEU A 131 3.87 -1.35 5.23
C LEU A 131 4.42 -2.73 4.86
N PHE A 132 4.30 -3.67 5.80
CA PHE A 132 4.52 -5.10 5.56
C PHE A 132 3.23 -5.87 5.81
N GLY A 133 2.86 -6.73 4.88
CA GLY A 133 1.66 -7.54 5.04
C GLY A 133 1.70 -8.86 4.29
N SER A 134 0.75 -9.73 4.63
CA SER A 134 0.60 -11.05 4.03
C SER A 134 -0.34 -11.01 2.83
N VAL A 135 0.06 -11.57 1.69
CA VAL A 135 -0.78 -11.70 0.50
C VAL A 135 -0.60 -13.10 -0.09
N LYS A 136 -1.63 -13.95 0.05
CA LYS A 136 -1.60 -15.36 -0.40
C LYS A 136 -0.36 -16.08 0.13
N ASP A 137 0.52 -16.57 -0.74
CA ASP A 137 1.76 -17.27 -0.37
C ASP A 137 2.98 -16.35 -0.21
N ASN A 138 2.78 -15.03 -0.29
CA ASN A 138 3.84 -14.03 -0.28
C ASN A 138 3.70 -13.04 0.89
N PHE A 139 4.80 -12.38 1.23
CA PHE A 139 4.77 -11.09 1.89
C PHE A 139 4.89 -9.97 0.86
N LEU A 140 4.17 -8.88 1.10
CA LEU A 140 4.19 -7.65 0.32
C LEU A 140 4.78 -6.52 1.16
N ASN A 141 5.79 -5.87 0.60
CA ASN A 141 6.54 -4.79 1.22
C ASN A 141 6.31 -3.54 0.40
N LEU A 142 5.80 -2.49 1.03
CA LEU A 142 5.54 -1.20 0.41
C LEU A 142 6.21 -0.10 1.25
N LEU A 143 6.97 0.77 0.61
CA LEU A 143 7.69 1.84 1.29
C LEU A 143 7.58 3.14 0.50
N VAL A 144 7.09 4.19 1.14
CA VAL A 144 6.95 5.50 0.50
C VAL A 144 8.06 6.44 0.96
N TYR A 145 8.75 7.02 -0.03
CA TYR A 145 9.83 7.99 0.11
C TYR A 145 9.38 9.34 -0.46
N THR A 146 8.98 10.27 0.40
CA THR A 146 8.61 11.64 0.01
C THR A 146 8.55 12.56 1.23
N ASP A 147 8.90 13.82 1.05
CA ASP A 147 8.64 14.93 1.99
C ASP A 147 7.37 15.72 1.63
N LYS A 148 6.75 15.41 0.49
CA LYS A 148 5.58 16.12 -0.04
C LYS A 148 4.25 15.66 0.56
N TRP A 149 4.21 14.46 1.13
CA TRP A 149 3.03 13.92 1.80
C TRP A 149 3.21 13.95 3.31
N SER A 150 2.12 14.30 3.99
CA SER A 150 1.94 14.05 5.41
C SER A 150 2.01 12.56 5.74
N GLU A 151 2.22 12.24 7.02
CA GLU A 151 2.21 10.86 7.49
C GLU A 151 0.88 10.14 7.16
N ASN A 152 -0.25 10.84 7.33
CA ASN A 152 -1.57 10.26 7.04
C ASN A 152 -1.76 9.96 5.55
N GLU A 153 -1.34 10.84 4.65
CA GLU A 153 -1.41 10.59 3.20
C GLU A 153 -0.56 9.37 2.80
N LYS A 154 0.63 9.22 3.39
CA LYS A 154 1.46 8.03 3.19
C LYS A 154 0.75 6.76 3.68
N ILE A 155 0.15 6.79 4.87
CA ILE A 155 -0.60 5.65 5.43
C ILE A 155 -1.78 5.28 4.52
N GLU A 156 -2.61 6.25 4.13
CA GLU A 156 -3.78 6.02 3.29
C GLU A 156 -3.41 5.45 1.92
N PHE A 157 -2.35 5.97 1.31
CA PHE A 157 -1.82 5.46 0.04
C PHE A 157 -1.31 4.01 0.18
N LEU A 158 -0.56 3.70 1.23
CA LEU A 158 -0.07 2.34 1.48
C LEU A 158 -1.22 1.37 1.74
N GLU A 159 -2.21 1.74 2.55
CA GLU A 159 -3.37 0.90 2.84
C GLU A 159 -4.23 0.64 1.60
N SER A 160 -4.45 1.65 0.76
CA SER A 160 -5.20 1.50 -0.49
C SER A 160 -4.44 0.62 -1.50
N THR A 161 -3.13 0.81 -1.63
CA THR A 161 -2.27 -0.03 -2.45
C THR A 161 -2.27 -1.47 -1.96
N TYR A 162 -2.16 -1.70 -0.65
CA TYR A 162 -2.20 -3.05 -0.08
C TYR A 162 -3.55 -3.75 -0.34
N LYS A 163 -4.67 -3.05 -0.13
CA LYS A 163 -6.03 -3.59 -0.39
C LYS A 163 -6.24 -3.97 -1.85
N LEU A 164 -5.65 -3.22 -2.79
CA LEU A 164 -5.73 -3.53 -4.22
C LEU A 164 -5.07 -4.87 -4.58
N ASN A 165 -4.13 -5.32 -3.76
CA ASN A 165 -3.31 -6.51 -4.01
C ASN A 165 -3.63 -7.68 -3.07
N LYS A 166 -4.54 -7.52 -2.11
CA LYS A 166 -4.85 -8.52 -1.09
C LYS A 166 -5.55 -9.75 -1.67
#